data_AF-A0ABD2AA99-F1
#
_entry.id   AF-A0ABD2AA99-F1
#
_cell.length_a   1.000
_cell.length_b   1.000
_cell.length_c   1.000
_cell.angle_alpha   90.00
_cell.angle_beta   90.00
_cell.angle_gamma   90.00
#
_symmetry.space_group_name_H-M   'P 1'
#
loop_
_entity.id
_entity.type
_entity.pdbx_description
1 polymer ?
#
loop_
_entity_poly.entity_id
_entity_poly.type
_entity_poly.pdbx_seq_one_letter_code
_entity_poly.pdbx_strand_id
1 'polypeptide(L)'
;MIDRNLRAMMHPVQSSQFAPVRTYLIAGGLVEKVSLHSRALIEADFFLDQEHESPLLLASFDLLTRICYHLKRSIAPDNPTVHNSNNNNNNNNNNNNNNNNNNNNNNNNNENNEQTTSTETHLISSLFTTEAAGAIGALYAAVALNTFNQKGSSPTPNQTMPSIATRMLIVRGLRLLKAFAELDLQRFQNLLGSEGTSLQWRLIASQVITRLSRDPLTEKSTSGTSGNQNISGTYILSELFTVLGYFAVNNSENQLILQSAGAGPSVLQQFCTLPFPFYGDPRLTPYTLPALLAATHCNPEAKAILSCELSYQLLEEYRNSEEGKLNPLVRLLKDPSSP
;
A
#
# COMPACT_ATOMS: atom_id res chain seq x y z
N MET A 1 -28.58 -2.78 18.11
CA MET A 1 -29.22 -2.93 16.78
C MET A 1 -29.56 -1.58 16.13
N ILE A 2 -29.88 -0.54 16.91
CA ILE A 2 -30.16 0.84 16.41
C ILE A 2 -28.89 1.55 15.88
N ASP A 3 -27.71 1.21 16.40
CA ASP A 3 -26.43 1.86 16.06
C ASP A 3 -25.87 1.48 14.66
N ARG A 4 -26.22 0.28 14.14
CA ARG A 4 -25.81 -0.15 12.79
C ARG A 4 -26.55 0.59 11.67
N ASN A 5 -27.81 0.95 11.90
CA ASN A 5 -28.63 1.64 10.90
C ASN A 5 -28.28 3.13 10.79
N LEU A 6 -27.88 3.78 11.90
CA LEU A 6 -27.35 5.15 11.83
C LEU A 6 -26.02 5.21 11.08
N ARG A 7 -25.13 4.23 11.29
CA ARG A 7 -23.84 4.15 10.59
C ARG A 7 -24.02 3.92 9.08
N ALA A 8 -25.02 3.13 8.68
CA ALA A 8 -25.38 2.90 7.28
C ALA A 8 -26.02 4.14 6.61
N MET A 9 -26.81 4.94 7.33
CA MET A 9 -27.40 6.18 6.80
C MET A 9 -26.43 7.38 6.76
N MET A 10 -25.40 7.41 7.61
CA MET A 10 -24.36 8.45 7.59
C MET A 10 -23.32 8.25 6.47
N HIS A 11 -23.17 7.02 5.96
CA HIS A 11 -22.15 6.67 4.97
C HIS A 11 -22.34 7.35 3.59
N PRO A 12 -23.55 7.41 3.00
CA PRO A 12 -23.79 8.08 1.71
C PRO A 12 -23.76 9.61 1.81
N VAL A 13 -24.00 10.17 3.00
CA VAL A 13 -24.09 11.62 3.22
C VAL A 13 -22.70 12.26 3.35
N GLN A 14 -21.70 11.52 3.85
CA GLN A 14 -20.33 12.02 3.94
C GLN A 14 -19.57 11.94 2.61
N SER A 15 -19.80 10.92 1.78
CA SER A 15 -19.12 10.78 0.48
C SER A 15 -19.53 11.86 -0.53
N SER A 16 -20.77 12.36 -0.47
CA SER A 16 -21.28 13.41 -1.35
C SER A 16 -20.77 14.82 -1.02
N GLN A 17 -20.52 15.14 0.26
CA GLN A 17 -20.06 16.48 0.67
C GLN A 17 -18.60 16.79 0.26
N PHE A 18 -17.75 15.77 0.15
CA PHE A 18 -16.33 15.96 -0.20
C PHE A 18 -16.03 15.79 -1.70
N ALA A 19 -17.00 15.35 -2.50
CA ALA A 19 -16.82 15.18 -3.94
C ALA A 19 -16.41 16.49 -4.66
N PRO A 20 -17.02 17.67 -4.38
CA PRO A 20 -16.63 18.91 -5.03
C PRO A 20 -15.21 19.36 -4.69
N VAL A 21 -14.80 19.24 -3.42
CA VAL A 21 -13.46 19.61 -2.96
C VAL A 21 -12.40 18.76 -3.65
N ARG A 22 -12.64 17.44 -3.72
CA ARG A 22 -11.72 16.52 -4.40
C ARG A 22 -11.59 16.83 -5.88
N THR A 23 -12.72 17.00 -6.58
CA THR A 23 -12.71 17.32 -8.01
C THR A 23 -11.98 18.65 -8.28
N TYR A 24 -12.19 19.66 -7.43
CA TYR A 24 -11.47 20.93 -7.52
C TYR A 24 -9.96 20.75 -7.33
N LEU A 25 -9.52 19.97 -6.34
CA LEU A 25 -8.09 19.73 -6.10
C LEU A 25 -7.43 18.99 -7.27
N ILE A 26 -8.09 17.98 -7.82
CA ILE A 26 -7.56 17.18 -8.94
C ILE A 26 -7.54 18.03 -10.22
N ALA A 27 -8.64 18.71 -10.55
CA ALA A 27 -8.71 19.59 -11.72
C ALA A 27 -7.76 20.79 -11.59
N GLY A 28 -7.47 21.24 -10.36
CA GLY A 28 -6.50 22.29 -10.07
C GLY A 28 -5.04 21.86 -10.18
N GLY A 29 -4.75 20.64 -10.61
CA GLY A 29 -3.39 20.13 -10.84
C GLY A 29 -2.60 19.87 -9.56
N LEU A 30 -3.28 19.44 -8.47
CA LEU A 30 -2.61 19.15 -7.20
C LEU A 30 -1.48 18.13 -7.37
N VAL A 31 -1.72 17.04 -8.12
CA VAL A 31 -0.75 15.94 -8.30
C VAL A 31 0.53 16.44 -8.97
N GLU A 32 0.38 17.22 -10.04
CA GLU A 32 1.48 17.79 -10.81
C GLU A 32 2.27 18.78 -9.95
N LYS A 33 1.58 19.64 -9.18
CA LYS A 33 2.23 20.59 -8.26
C LYS A 33 3.03 19.89 -7.16
N VAL A 34 2.50 18.80 -6.60
CA VAL A 34 3.20 18.00 -5.59
C VAL A 34 4.43 17.33 -6.21
N SER A 35 4.31 16.78 -7.42
CA SER A 35 5.44 16.20 -8.15
C SER A 35 6.53 17.24 -8.44
N LEU A 36 6.15 18.44 -8.91
CA LEU A 36 7.08 19.55 -9.12
C LEU A 36 7.78 19.98 -7.83
N HIS A 37 7.06 20.03 -6.71
CA HIS A 37 7.66 20.35 -5.41
C HIS A 37 8.64 19.25 -4.96
N SER A 38 8.27 17.98 -5.11
CA SER A 38 9.16 16.85 -4.84
C SER A 38 10.45 16.95 -5.65
N ARG A 39 10.34 17.23 -6.96
CA ARG A 39 11.49 17.41 -7.84
C ARG A 39 12.37 18.59 -7.41
N ALA A 40 11.79 19.73 -7.05
CA ALA A 40 12.55 20.89 -6.56
C ALA A 40 13.34 20.57 -5.28
N LEU A 41 12.81 19.74 -4.39
CA LEU A 41 13.54 19.26 -3.20
C LEU A 41 14.72 18.36 -3.58
N ILE A 42 14.54 17.48 -4.57
CA ILE A 42 15.63 16.62 -5.09
C ILE A 42 16.74 17.47 -5.72
N GLU A 43 16.38 18.43 -6.59
CA GLU A 43 17.34 19.32 -7.27
C GLU A 43 18.11 20.23 -6.30
N ALA A 44 17.50 20.55 -5.15
CA ALA A 44 18.13 21.32 -4.08
C ALA A 44 18.92 20.44 -3.08
N ASP A 45 19.14 19.16 -3.38
CA ASP A 45 19.82 18.19 -2.50
C ASP A 45 19.20 18.08 -1.10
N PHE A 46 17.92 18.43 -0.94
CA PHE A 46 17.23 18.51 0.35
C PHE A 46 17.31 17.19 1.13
N PHE A 47 17.23 16.05 0.44
CA PHE A 47 17.23 14.72 1.05
C PHE A 47 18.63 14.19 1.43
N LEU A 48 19.71 14.91 1.10
CA LEU A 48 21.05 14.58 1.60
C LEU A 48 21.17 14.86 3.09
N ASP A 49 20.52 15.93 3.55
CA ASP A 49 20.38 16.25 4.97
C ASP A 49 19.18 15.50 5.56
N GLN A 50 19.46 14.31 6.13
CA GLN A 50 18.42 13.43 6.67
C GLN A 50 17.76 13.97 7.95
N GLU A 51 18.19 15.10 8.51
CA GLU A 51 17.60 15.62 9.76
C GLU A 51 16.33 16.42 9.53
N HIS A 52 16.14 16.96 8.31
CA HIS A 52 15.05 17.87 8.01
C HIS A 52 13.85 17.17 7.36
N GLU A 53 12.67 17.44 7.89
CA GLU A 53 11.40 17.05 7.27
C GLU A 53 10.95 18.12 6.27
N SER A 54 10.24 17.70 5.22
CA SER A 54 9.40 18.60 4.42
C SER A 54 7.94 18.40 4.82
N PRO A 55 7.39 19.18 5.77
CA PRO A 55 6.01 18.99 6.23
C PRO A 55 5.00 19.13 5.10
N LEU A 56 5.27 20.01 4.13
CA LEU A 56 4.41 20.23 2.98
C LEU A 56 4.35 18.99 2.07
N LEU A 57 5.50 18.38 1.77
CA LEU A 57 5.53 17.15 0.95
C LEU A 57 4.82 16.00 1.66
N LEU A 58 5.11 15.80 2.96
CA LEU A 58 4.49 14.73 3.75
C LEU A 58 2.97 14.90 3.87
N ALA A 59 2.48 16.12 4.11
CA ALA A 59 1.06 16.42 4.15
C ALA A 59 0.40 16.23 2.77
N SER A 60 1.10 16.55 1.69
CA SER A 60 0.62 16.36 0.33
C SER A 60 0.44 14.88 -0.01
N PHE A 61 1.40 14.03 0.34
CA PHE A 61 1.26 12.58 0.17
C PHE A 61 0.10 12.03 1.00
N ASP A 62 -0.06 12.45 2.26
CA ASP A 62 -1.20 12.02 3.09
C ASP A 62 -2.55 12.45 2.49
N LEU A 63 -2.64 13.68 1.97
CA LEU A 63 -3.84 14.17 1.30
C LEU A 63 -4.16 13.36 0.04
N LEU A 64 -3.17 13.11 -0.82
CA LEU A 64 -3.35 12.30 -2.03
C LEU A 64 -3.75 10.86 -1.69
N THR A 65 -3.15 10.25 -0.67
CA THR A 65 -3.56 8.94 -0.15
C THR A 65 -5.05 8.94 0.25
N ARG A 66 -5.51 9.96 0.99
CA ARG A 66 -6.92 10.07 1.40
C ARG A 66 -7.85 10.26 0.20
N ILE A 67 -7.46 11.09 -0.77
CA ILE A 67 -8.20 11.27 -2.02
C ILE A 67 -8.38 9.92 -2.73
N CYS A 68 -7.32 9.12 -2.82
CA CYS A 68 -7.38 7.80 -3.44
C CYS A 68 -8.37 6.87 -2.73
N TYR A 69 -8.30 6.77 -1.40
CA TYR A 69 -9.23 5.93 -0.64
C TYR A 69 -10.68 6.41 -0.71
N HIS A 70 -10.91 7.73 -0.79
CA HIS A 70 -12.26 8.27 -0.97
C HIS A 70 -12.86 7.87 -2.32
N LEU A 71 -12.06 7.86 -3.39
CA LEU A 71 -12.51 7.41 -4.72
C LEU A 71 -12.79 5.91 -4.77
N LYS A 72 -11.90 5.09 -4.19
CA LYS A 72 -12.13 3.65 -4.07
C LYS A 72 -13.44 3.32 -3.36
N ARG A 73 -13.76 4.04 -2.28
CA ARG A 73 -14.99 3.83 -1.49
C ARG A 73 -16.26 4.28 -2.21
N SER A 74 -16.20 5.22 -3.14
CA SER A 74 -17.38 5.58 -3.96
C SER A 74 -17.78 4.49 -4.96
N ILE A 75 -16.87 3.55 -5.27
CA ILE A 75 -17.06 2.54 -6.32
C ILE A 75 -17.51 1.19 -5.77
N ALA A 76 -17.48 0.99 -4.45
CA ALA A 76 -17.96 -0.24 -3.81
C ALA A 76 -19.40 -0.04 -3.25
N PRO A 77 -20.46 -0.15 -4.07
CA PRO A 77 -21.80 -0.37 -3.55
C PRO A 77 -21.92 -1.84 -3.11
N ASP A 78 -22.35 -2.04 -1.86
CA ASP A 78 -22.95 -3.26 -1.32
C ASP A 78 -22.40 -4.62 -1.78
N ASN A 79 -21.45 -5.16 -1.01
CA ASN A 79 -21.30 -6.62 -0.96
C ASN A 79 -22.37 -7.16 0.02
N PRO A 80 -23.31 -8.02 -0.40
CA PRO A 80 -24.31 -8.55 0.51
C PRO A 80 -23.58 -9.39 1.55
N THR A 81 -23.72 -9.03 2.82
CA THR A 81 -23.34 -9.88 3.93
C THR A 81 -24.09 -11.20 3.78
N VAL A 82 -23.40 -12.25 3.31
CA VAL A 82 -23.85 -13.65 3.43
C VAL A 82 -23.88 -13.95 4.92
N HIS A 83 -25.03 -13.67 5.55
CA HIS A 83 -25.25 -14.05 6.93
C HIS A 83 -25.68 -15.51 6.93
N ASN A 84 -24.70 -16.41 7.06
CA ASN A 84 -24.94 -17.80 7.39
C ASN A 84 -25.50 -17.85 8.82
N SER A 85 -26.83 -17.85 8.95
CA SER A 85 -27.54 -17.94 10.23
C SER A 85 -28.17 -19.32 10.34
N ASN A 86 -27.38 -20.28 10.83
CA ASN A 86 -27.96 -21.45 11.49
C ASN A 86 -28.33 -21.01 12.92
N ASN A 87 -29.61 -20.79 13.16
CA ASN A 87 -30.16 -20.88 14.52
C ASN A 87 -31.60 -21.39 14.45
N ASN A 88 -31.76 -22.67 14.77
CA ASN A 88 -33.01 -23.21 15.29
C ASN A 88 -33.27 -22.53 16.63
N ASN A 89 -34.32 -21.71 16.73
CA ASN A 89 -35.18 -21.81 17.90
C ASN A 89 -36.59 -21.29 17.62
N ASN A 90 -37.54 -22.17 17.93
CA ASN A 90 -38.97 -22.00 17.85
C ASN A 90 -39.44 -21.17 19.05
N ASN A 91 -40.06 -20.01 18.85
CA ASN A 91 -41.18 -19.61 19.70
C ASN A 91 -42.10 -18.58 19.03
N ASN A 92 -43.37 -18.70 19.40
CA ASN A 92 -44.58 -18.26 18.77
C ASN A 92 -45.01 -16.84 19.20
N ASN A 93 -45.74 -16.18 18.28
CA ASN A 93 -46.81 -15.18 18.49
C ASN A 93 -46.46 -13.76 18.99
N ASN A 94 -46.67 -12.71 18.19
CA ASN A 94 -47.98 -12.06 18.03
C ASN A 94 -47.93 -10.89 17.03
N ASN A 95 -49.09 -10.71 16.39
CA ASN A 95 -49.51 -9.82 15.32
C ASN A 95 -49.42 -8.31 15.65
N ASN A 96 -48.94 -7.47 14.72
CA ASN A 96 -49.73 -6.30 14.29
C ASN A 96 -49.29 -5.76 12.92
N ASN A 97 -50.31 -5.48 12.12
CA ASN A 97 -50.33 -4.97 10.75
C ASN A 97 -50.19 -3.43 10.75
N ASN A 98 -49.35 -2.85 9.90
CA ASN A 98 -49.74 -1.65 9.16
C ASN A 98 -48.94 -1.48 7.86
N ASN A 99 -49.70 -1.41 6.77
CA ASN A 99 -49.28 -1.10 5.41
C ASN A 99 -49.29 0.42 5.22
N ASN A 100 -48.20 1.04 4.74
CA ASN A 100 -48.35 2.16 3.82
C ASN A 100 -47.17 2.34 2.86
N ASN A 101 -47.57 2.56 1.62
CA ASN A 101 -46.87 2.77 0.38
C ASN A 101 -46.17 4.14 0.34
N ASN A 102 -44.93 4.23 -0.15
CA ASN A 102 -44.59 5.29 -1.09
C ASN A 102 -43.40 4.90 -1.99
N ASN A 103 -43.68 4.96 -3.29
CA ASN A 103 -42.77 4.77 -4.40
C ASN A 103 -42.14 6.13 -4.80
N ASN A 104 -40.93 6.03 -5.35
CA ASN A 104 -40.30 6.94 -6.32
C ASN A 104 -39.47 8.13 -5.82
N ASN A 105 -38.14 8.01 -5.94
CA ASN A 105 -37.30 8.98 -6.68
C ASN A 105 -35.90 8.39 -6.97
N ASN A 106 -35.66 7.87 -8.18
CA ASN A 106 -34.33 7.40 -8.61
C ASN A 106 -33.91 7.99 -9.96
N ASN A 107 -33.88 9.33 -10.07
CA ASN A 107 -33.39 10.01 -11.28
C ASN A 107 -32.13 10.88 -11.05
N ASN A 108 -31.53 10.86 -9.85
CA ASN A 108 -30.37 11.71 -9.50
C ASN A 108 -29.01 10.98 -9.48
N ASN A 109 -28.98 9.67 -9.81
CA ASN A 109 -27.77 8.86 -9.72
C ASN A 109 -26.89 8.88 -10.98
N ASN A 110 -27.39 9.35 -12.13
CA ASN A 110 -26.64 9.24 -13.38
C ASN A 110 -25.60 10.35 -13.58
N GLU A 111 -25.92 11.62 -13.29
CA GLU A 111 -24.98 12.75 -13.49
C GLU A 111 -23.78 12.72 -12.52
N ASN A 112 -23.99 12.29 -11.27
CA ASN A 112 -22.92 12.17 -10.29
C ASN A 112 -21.89 11.09 -10.65
N ASN A 113 -22.30 10.08 -11.43
CA ASN A 113 -21.42 8.97 -11.81
C ASN A 113 -20.43 9.39 -12.91
N GLU A 114 -20.86 10.16 -13.91
CA GLU A 114 -20.00 10.61 -15.03
C GLU A 114 -18.90 11.61 -14.60
N GLN A 115 -19.21 12.52 -13.68
CA GLN A 115 -18.21 13.45 -13.14
C GLN A 115 -17.19 12.75 -12.22
N THR A 116 -17.63 11.70 -11.51
CA THR A 116 -16.75 10.93 -10.63
C THR A 116 -15.78 10.05 -11.42
N THR A 117 -16.25 9.38 -12.49
CA THR A 117 -15.41 8.53 -13.36
C THR A 117 -14.37 9.33 -14.15
N SER A 118 -14.71 10.54 -14.62
CA SER A 118 -13.75 11.44 -15.27
C SER A 118 -12.68 11.96 -14.31
N THR A 119 -13.07 12.34 -13.09
CA THR A 119 -12.15 12.79 -12.04
C THR A 119 -11.18 11.69 -11.63
N GLU A 120 -11.66 10.46 -11.48
CA GLU A 120 -10.86 9.29 -11.15
C GLU A 120 -9.84 8.98 -12.25
N THR A 121 -10.29 8.93 -13.51
CA THR A 121 -9.42 8.67 -14.66
C THR A 121 -8.31 9.73 -14.74
N HIS A 122 -8.64 11.00 -14.51
CA HIS A 122 -7.66 12.08 -14.47
C HIS A 122 -6.65 11.88 -13.33
N LEU A 123 -7.11 11.60 -12.10
CA LEU A 123 -6.21 11.35 -10.97
C LEU A 123 -5.26 10.18 -11.24
N ILE A 124 -5.79 9.05 -11.70
CA ILE A 124 -5.02 7.84 -12.01
C ILE A 124 -3.98 8.15 -13.08
N SER A 125 -4.37 8.89 -14.13
CA SER A 125 -3.45 9.31 -15.18
C SER A 125 -2.36 10.23 -14.62
N SER A 126 -2.72 11.23 -13.81
CA SER A 126 -1.76 12.13 -13.16
C SER A 126 -0.80 11.39 -12.23
N LEU A 127 -1.29 10.47 -11.40
CA LEU A 127 -0.44 9.65 -10.52
C LEU A 127 0.53 8.81 -11.34
N PHE A 128 0.08 8.23 -12.45
CA PHE A 128 0.93 7.46 -13.34
C PHE A 128 2.03 8.33 -13.99
N THR A 129 1.66 9.44 -14.65
CA THR A 129 2.60 10.27 -15.40
C THR A 129 3.57 11.06 -14.52
N THR A 130 3.24 11.25 -13.25
CA THR A 130 4.07 11.98 -12.29
C THR A 130 4.87 11.08 -11.35
N GLU A 131 5.02 9.80 -11.69
CA GLU A 131 5.76 8.81 -10.87
C GLU A 131 5.25 8.79 -9.42
N ALA A 132 3.91 8.66 -9.31
CA ALA A 132 3.07 8.79 -8.13
C ALA A 132 3.36 10.08 -7.34
N ALA A 133 3.06 11.22 -7.96
CA ALA A 133 3.24 12.56 -7.39
C ALA A 133 4.68 12.88 -6.96
N GLY A 134 5.67 12.28 -7.62
CA GLY A 134 7.09 12.42 -7.29
C GLY A 134 7.53 11.64 -6.05
N ALA A 135 6.71 10.72 -5.53
CA ALA A 135 7.07 9.91 -4.38
C ALA A 135 8.24 8.97 -4.67
N ILE A 136 8.31 8.39 -5.87
CA ILE A 136 9.38 7.43 -6.22
C ILE A 136 10.73 8.15 -6.21
N GLY A 137 10.84 9.30 -6.89
CA GLY A 137 12.05 10.11 -6.89
C GLY A 137 12.49 10.56 -5.49
N ALA A 138 11.56 11.03 -4.65
CA ALA A 138 11.87 11.44 -3.28
C ALA A 138 12.38 10.28 -2.42
N LEU A 139 11.74 9.11 -2.51
CA LEU A 139 12.17 7.89 -1.80
C LEU A 139 13.55 7.43 -2.29
N TYR A 140 13.78 7.46 -3.60
CA TYR A 140 15.06 7.10 -4.19
C TYR A 140 16.18 8.04 -3.70
N ALA A 141 15.94 9.34 -3.72
CA ALA A 141 16.91 10.33 -3.24
C ALA A 141 17.22 10.17 -1.75
N ALA A 142 16.19 10.04 -0.91
CA ALA A 142 16.37 9.95 0.55
C ALA A 142 17.02 8.63 1.00
N VAL A 143 16.71 7.52 0.33
CA VAL A 143 17.10 6.19 0.81
C VAL A 143 18.26 5.60 0.02
N ALA A 144 18.23 5.67 -1.31
CA ALA A 144 19.19 4.97 -2.15
C ALA A 144 20.45 5.81 -2.45
N LEU A 145 20.29 7.06 -2.91
CA LEU A 145 21.44 7.91 -3.31
C LEU A 145 22.41 8.18 -2.15
N ASN A 146 21.89 8.40 -0.95
CA ASN A 146 22.69 8.60 0.26
C ASN A 146 23.65 7.45 0.57
N THR A 147 23.32 6.22 0.18
CA THR A 147 24.16 5.05 0.44
C THR A 147 25.36 4.99 -0.51
N PHE A 148 25.24 5.56 -1.71
CA PHE A 148 26.34 5.61 -2.68
C PHE A 148 27.37 6.69 -2.35
N ASN A 149 26.93 7.83 -1.81
CA ASN A 149 27.80 8.97 -1.49
C ASN A 149 28.66 8.76 -0.22
N GLN A 150 28.29 7.83 0.67
CA GLN A 150 29.05 7.55 1.91
C GLN A 150 30.21 6.56 1.75
N LYS A 151 30.51 6.08 0.53
CA LYS A 151 31.66 5.19 0.27
C LYS A 151 33.04 5.84 0.51
N GLY A 152 33.11 7.13 0.85
CA GLY A 152 34.36 7.90 1.00
C GLY A 152 34.90 8.09 2.42
N SER A 153 34.18 7.68 3.47
CA SER A 153 34.57 7.99 4.86
C SER A 153 34.41 6.81 5.82
N SER A 154 35.56 6.25 6.23
CA SER A 154 35.78 5.15 7.18
C SER A 154 35.48 3.70 6.69
N PRO A 155 36.30 2.71 7.06
CA PRO A 155 36.13 1.30 6.68
C PRO A 155 35.08 0.53 7.52
N THR A 156 34.42 1.20 8.46
CA THR A 156 33.31 0.63 9.23
C THR A 156 32.01 0.80 8.44
N PRO A 157 31.24 -0.27 8.15
CA PRO A 157 29.93 -0.14 7.54
C PRO A 157 29.00 0.52 8.56
N ASN A 158 28.92 1.85 8.54
CA ASN A 158 27.94 2.58 9.32
C ASN A 158 26.56 2.23 8.75
N GLN A 159 25.93 1.19 9.32
CA GLN A 159 24.52 0.89 9.15
C GLN A 159 23.72 1.99 9.87
N THR A 160 23.82 3.23 9.39
CA THR A 160 23.15 4.37 10.01
C THR A 160 21.66 4.19 9.79
N MET A 161 20.94 3.97 10.89
CA MET A 161 19.49 3.86 10.89
C MET A 161 18.88 5.08 10.20
N PRO A 162 17.81 4.92 9.40
CA PRO A 162 17.15 6.05 8.79
C PRO A 162 16.64 7.00 9.88
N SER A 163 16.85 8.30 9.70
CA SER A 163 16.32 9.35 10.57
C SER A 163 14.79 9.28 10.65
N ILE A 164 14.22 9.93 11.67
CA ILE A 164 12.76 10.04 11.82
C ILE A 164 12.14 10.70 10.58
N ALA A 165 12.76 11.75 10.05
CA ALA A 165 12.33 12.43 8.84
C ALA A 165 12.27 11.48 7.63
N THR A 166 13.32 10.69 7.43
CA THR A 166 13.39 9.69 6.36
C THR A 166 12.33 8.60 6.56
N ARG A 167 12.14 8.12 7.80
CA ARG A 167 11.10 7.13 8.14
C ARG A 167 9.70 7.66 7.83
N MET A 168 9.41 8.91 8.16
CA MET A 168 8.14 9.56 7.84
C MET A 168 7.91 9.67 6.33
N LEU A 169 8.92 10.07 5.57
CA LEU A 169 8.86 10.10 4.11
C LEU A 169 8.57 8.72 3.53
N ILE A 170 9.28 7.68 3.99
CA ILE A 170 9.06 6.30 3.54
C ILE A 170 7.61 5.88 3.78
N VAL A 171 7.08 6.06 4.99
CA VAL A 171 5.70 5.69 5.30
C VAL A 171 4.69 6.41 4.41
N ARG A 172 4.83 7.74 4.23
CA ARG A 172 3.87 8.52 3.44
C ARG A 172 3.95 8.15 1.95
N GLY A 173 5.15 7.98 1.42
CA GLY A 173 5.36 7.54 0.04
C GLY A 173 4.79 6.14 -0.22
N LEU A 174 5.09 5.17 0.64
CA LEU A 174 4.57 3.80 0.50
C LEU A 174 3.04 3.73 0.64
N ARG A 175 2.44 4.50 1.55
CA ARG A 175 0.98 4.58 1.68
C ARG A 175 0.31 5.18 0.44
N LEU A 176 0.93 6.17 -0.20
CA LEU A 176 0.45 6.71 -1.47
C LEU A 176 0.54 5.67 -2.59
N LEU A 177 1.67 4.97 -2.71
CA LEU A 177 1.86 3.89 -3.67
C LEU A 177 0.85 2.76 -3.48
N LYS A 178 0.61 2.34 -2.22
CA LYS A 178 -0.42 1.36 -1.87
C LYS A 178 -1.81 1.83 -2.28
N ALA A 179 -2.16 3.08 -1.97
CA ALA A 179 -3.46 3.62 -2.33
C ALA A 179 -3.65 3.70 -3.85
N PHE A 180 -2.58 3.96 -4.61
CA PHE A 180 -2.60 3.91 -6.07
C PHE A 180 -2.79 2.47 -6.59
N ALA A 181 -2.05 1.49 -6.05
CA ALA A 181 -2.21 0.07 -6.39
C ALA A 181 -3.63 -0.45 -6.12
N GLU A 182 -4.24 0.04 -5.04
CA GLU A 182 -5.60 -0.30 -4.66
C GLU A 182 -6.69 0.37 -5.52
N LEU A 183 -6.36 1.45 -6.23
CA LEU A 183 -7.23 2.12 -7.20
C LEU A 183 -7.11 1.49 -8.58
N ASP A 184 -5.89 1.36 -9.10
CA ASP A 184 -5.60 0.81 -10.41
C ASP A 184 -4.31 -0.03 -10.35
N LEU A 185 -4.50 -1.33 -10.15
CA LEU A 185 -3.41 -2.29 -10.02
C LEU A 185 -2.53 -2.32 -11.27
N GLN A 186 -3.13 -2.28 -12.46
CA GLN A 186 -2.41 -2.43 -13.72
C GLN A 186 -1.51 -1.22 -13.97
N ARG A 187 -2.03 0.01 -13.82
CA ARG A 187 -1.22 1.22 -14.00
C ARG A 187 -0.16 1.35 -12.92
N PHE A 188 -0.45 0.94 -11.69
CA PHE A 188 0.55 0.89 -10.63
C PHE A 188 1.69 -0.08 -10.97
N GLN A 189 1.37 -1.30 -11.42
CA GLN A 189 2.35 -2.29 -11.83
C GLN A 189 3.19 -1.81 -13.02
N ASN A 190 2.55 -1.18 -14.02
CA ASN A 190 3.23 -0.62 -15.18
C ASN A 190 4.14 0.56 -14.79
N LEU A 191 3.73 1.39 -13.84
CA LEU A 191 4.55 2.51 -13.36
C LEU A 191 5.85 1.99 -12.76
N LEU A 192 5.75 1.13 -11.73
CA LEU A 192 6.94 0.61 -11.05
C LEU A 192 7.75 -0.36 -11.92
N GLY A 193 7.12 -1.01 -12.89
CA GLY A 193 7.76 -1.92 -13.84
C GLY A 193 8.44 -1.21 -15.01
N SER A 194 8.15 0.08 -15.24
CA SER A 194 8.70 0.84 -16.36
C SER A 194 10.23 0.95 -16.34
N GLU A 195 10.81 1.15 -17.51
CA GLU A 195 12.24 1.40 -17.68
C GLU A 195 12.66 2.64 -16.86
N GLY A 196 13.79 2.56 -16.17
CA GLY A 196 14.25 3.60 -15.24
C GLY A 196 13.62 3.50 -13.84
N THR A 197 12.28 3.47 -13.75
CA THR A 197 11.55 3.41 -12.47
C THR A 197 11.78 2.09 -11.74
N SER A 198 11.80 0.97 -12.45
CA SER A 198 12.01 -0.36 -11.89
C SER A 198 13.36 -0.52 -11.18
N LEU A 199 14.42 0.15 -11.68
CA LEU A 199 15.72 0.18 -11.00
C LEU A 199 15.63 0.98 -9.70
N GLN A 200 15.03 2.18 -9.72
CA GLN A 200 14.83 2.99 -8.52
C GLN A 200 14.01 2.22 -7.48
N TRP A 201 12.94 1.57 -7.91
CA TRP A 201 12.07 0.78 -7.04
C TRP A 201 12.82 -0.36 -6.35
N ARG A 202 13.61 -1.15 -7.09
CA ARG A 202 14.46 -2.20 -6.50
C ARG A 202 15.44 -1.65 -5.48
N LEU A 203 16.08 -0.52 -5.78
CA LEU A 203 17.06 0.10 -4.88
C LEU A 203 16.39 0.66 -3.61
N ILE A 204 15.20 1.26 -3.74
CA ILE A 204 14.38 1.68 -2.59
C ILE A 204 14.06 0.47 -1.73
N ALA A 205 13.45 -0.57 -2.31
CA ALA A 205 13.04 -1.76 -1.57
C ALA A 205 14.23 -2.43 -0.86
N SER A 206 15.32 -2.65 -1.61
CA SER A 206 16.53 -3.30 -1.09
C SER A 206 17.15 -2.53 0.08
N GLN A 207 17.22 -1.21 -0.02
CA GLN A 207 17.84 -0.39 1.01
C GLN A 207 16.94 -0.21 2.24
N VAL A 208 15.62 -0.13 2.07
CA VAL A 208 14.68 -0.13 3.19
C VAL A 208 14.77 -1.47 3.95
N ILE A 209 14.80 -2.61 3.27
CA ILE A 209 14.97 -3.93 3.91
C ILE A 209 16.30 -4.02 4.64
N THR A 210 17.40 -3.62 3.99
CA THR A 210 18.75 -3.69 4.57
C THR A 210 18.84 -2.87 5.85
N ARG A 211 18.28 -1.66 5.86
CA ARG A 211 18.39 -0.76 7.01
C ARG A 211 17.40 -1.06 8.14
N LEU A 212 16.25 -1.69 7.86
CA LEU A 212 15.19 -1.85 8.86
C LEU A 212 14.90 -3.29 9.27
N SER A 213 15.42 -4.31 8.57
CA SER A 213 15.17 -5.72 8.92
C SER A 213 15.73 -6.12 10.30
N ARG A 214 16.73 -5.38 10.79
CA ARG A 214 17.39 -5.62 12.09
C ARG A 214 16.91 -4.68 13.20
N ASP A 215 15.94 -3.82 12.91
CA ASP A 215 15.37 -2.90 13.90
C ASP A 215 14.76 -3.74 15.05
N PRO A 216 15.06 -3.45 16.33
CA PRO A 216 14.52 -4.22 17.44
C PRO A 216 12.99 -4.24 17.42
N LEU A 217 12.41 -5.42 17.63
CA LEU A 217 10.97 -5.61 17.78
C LEU A 217 10.52 -4.96 19.11
N THR A 218 10.28 -3.65 19.08
CA THR A 218 9.89 -2.89 20.26
C THR A 218 8.40 -3.04 20.52
N GLU A 219 8.06 -3.95 21.43
CA GLU A 219 6.73 -4.05 22.00
C GLU A 219 6.56 -2.98 23.09
N LYS A 220 5.94 -1.85 22.73
CA LYS A 220 5.15 -0.92 23.57
C LYS A 220 5.40 0.52 23.14
N SER A 221 4.39 1.14 22.54
CA SER A 221 4.18 2.57 22.72
C SER A 221 3.94 2.80 24.21
N THR A 222 4.94 3.30 24.93
CA THR A 222 4.67 3.94 26.21
C THR A 222 3.80 5.16 25.91
N SER A 223 2.53 5.06 26.28
CA SER A 223 1.60 6.17 26.37
C SER A 223 2.22 7.23 27.29
N GLY A 224 2.88 8.22 26.71
CA GLY A 224 3.52 9.33 27.39
C GLY A 224 3.55 10.53 26.46
N THR A 225 2.63 11.46 26.68
CA THR A 225 2.53 12.83 26.19
C THR A 225 3.74 13.37 25.40
N SER A 226 3.67 13.32 24.06
CA SER A 226 4.20 14.31 23.09
C SER A 226 4.08 13.73 21.67
N GLY A 227 3.72 14.57 20.69
CA GLY A 227 3.22 14.17 19.36
C GLY A 227 4.17 13.46 18.39
N ASN A 228 5.26 12.82 18.84
CA ASN A 228 6.18 12.07 17.98
C ASN A 228 5.96 10.56 18.15
N GLN A 229 5.03 10.01 17.36
CA GLN A 229 4.90 8.56 17.20
C GLN A 229 6.19 8.02 16.57
N ASN A 230 7.00 7.28 17.34
CA ASN A 230 8.19 6.63 16.79
C ASN A 230 7.75 5.56 15.79
N ILE A 231 8.08 5.77 14.51
CA ILE A 231 7.70 4.87 13.43
C ILE A 231 8.67 3.68 13.43
N SER A 232 8.20 2.54 13.96
CA SER A 232 8.98 1.30 14.01
C SER A 232 9.38 0.80 12.61
N GLY A 233 10.58 0.23 12.48
CA GLY A 233 11.06 -0.36 11.22
C GLY A 233 10.16 -1.50 10.74
N THR A 234 9.61 -2.28 11.66
CA THR A 234 8.64 -3.36 11.34
C THR A 234 7.38 -2.83 10.65
N TYR A 235 6.88 -1.67 11.09
CA TYR A 235 5.72 -1.03 10.47
C TYR A 235 6.05 -0.56 9.04
N ILE A 236 7.21 0.05 8.84
CA ILE A 236 7.68 0.47 7.52
C ILE A 236 7.83 -0.72 6.58
N LEU A 237 8.43 -1.82 7.06
CA LEU A 237 8.59 -3.03 6.28
C LEU A 237 7.25 -3.67 5.93
N SER A 238 6.28 -3.66 6.84
CA SER A 238 4.93 -4.17 6.58
C SER A 238 4.23 -3.40 5.45
N GLU A 239 4.36 -2.06 5.43
CA GLU A 239 3.87 -1.23 4.31
C GLU A 239 4.63 -1.54 3.02
N LEU A 240 5.96 -1.66 3.07
CA LEU A 240 6.78 -1.99 1.91
C LEU A 240 6.39 -3.35 1.31
N PHE A 241 6.21 -4.37 2.15
CA PHE A 241 5.85 -5.71 1.72
C PHE A 241 4.49 -5.75 1.06
N THR A 242 3.53 -4.97 1.57
CA THR A 242 2.23 -4.81 0.93
C THR A 242 2.37 -4.24 -0.49
N VAL A 243 3.16 -3.18 -0.66
CA VAL A 243 3.40 -2.53 -1.96
C VAL A 243 4.14 -3.47 -2.92
N LEU A 244 5.14 -4.23 -2.43
CA LEU A 244 5.85 -5.25 -3.22
C LEU A 244 4.93 -6.40 -3.64
N GLY A 245 3.98 -6.80 -2.78
CA GLY A 245 2.96 -7.78 -3.11
C GLY A 245 2.07 -7.30 -4.26
N TYR A 246 1.55 -6.06 -4.19
CA TYR A 246 0.78 -5.49 -5.30
C TYR A 246 1.61 -5.36 -6.58
N PHE A 247 2.90 -5.03 -6.44
CA PHE A 247 3.78 -4.90 -7.60
C PHE A 247 3.95 -6.23 -8.35
N ALA A 248 4.07 -7.34 -7.64
CA ALA A 248 4.38 -8.65 -8.23
C ALA A 248 3.16 -9.53 -8.54
N VAL A 249 2.00 -9.29 -7.91
CA VAL A 249 0.85 -10.20 -8.00
C VAL A 249 0.39 -10.42 -9.44
N ASN A 250 0.42 -11.69 -9.88
CA ASN A 250 0.11 -12.14 -11.26
C ASN A 250 0.87 -11.40 -12.38
N ASN A 251 2.07 -10.90 -12.11
CA ASN A 251 2.87 -10.16 -13.09
C ASN A 251 4.29 -10.73 -13.13
N SER A 252 4.56 -11.60 -14.12
CA SER A 252 5.84 -12.31 -14.26
C SER A 252 7.02 -11.37 -14.54
N GLU A 253 6.80 -10.29 -15.30
CA GLU A 253 7.83 -9.27 -15.55
C GLU A 253 8.24 -8.57 -14.25
N ASN A 254 7.27 -8.17 -13.43
CA ASN A 254 7.54 -7.53 -12.14
C ASN A 254 8.15 -8.51 -11.11
N GLN A 255 7.75 -9.77 -11.13
CA GLN A 255 8.42 -10.82 -10.34
C GLN A 255 9.89 -10.98 -10.74
N LEU A 256 10.19 -10.95 -12.05
CA LEU A 256 11.57 -11.01 -12.55
C LEU A 256 12.39 -9.80 -12.09
N ILE A 257 11.78 -8.60 -12.04
CA ILE A 257 12.42 -7.41 -11.48
C ILE A 257 12.82 -7.69 -10.01
N LEU A 258 11.95 -8.26 -9.17
CA LEU A 258 12.30 -8.58 -7.78
C LEU A 258 13.41 -9.64 -7.64
N GLN A 259 13.48 -10.58 -8.59
CA GLN A 259 14.54 -11.60 -8.65
C GLN A 259 15.88 -11.06 -9.15
N SER A 260 15.85 -10.00 -9.96
CA SER A 260 17.05 -9.47 -10.62
C SER A 260 18.03 -8.89 -9.59
N ALA A 261 19.19 -9.54 -9.47
CA ALA A 261 20.29 -9.09 -8.63
C ALA A 261 21.07 -7.94 -9.30
N GLY A 262 21.57 -7.02 -8.49
CA GLY A 262 22.58 -6.03 -8.90
C GLY A 262 23.96 -6.45 -8.39
N ALA A 263 24.67 -5.52 -7.74
CA ALA A 263 25.92 -5.79 -7.04
C ALA A 263 25.75 -6.51 -5.68
N GLY A 264 24.52 -6.91 -5.33
CA GLY A 264 24.16 -7.52 -4.05
C GLY A 264 22.93 -8.44 -4.19
N PRO A 265 22.38 -8.96 -3.08
CA PRO A 265 21.23 -9.84 -3.13
C PRO A 265 20.04 -9.15 -3.78
N SER A 266 19.24 -9.91 -4.52
CA SER A 266 17.99 -9.40 -5.08
C SER A 266 16.97 -9.10 -3.97
N VAL A 267 15.94 -8.32 -4.30
CA VAL A 267 14.87 -8.00 -3.33
C VAL A 267 14.19 -9.29 -2.87
N LEU A 268 13.98 -10.26 -3.78
CA LEU A 268 13.44 -11.57 -3.42
C LEU A 268 14.35 -12.34 -2.45
N GLN A 269 15.67 -12.35 -2.69
CA GLN A 269 16.61 -13.01 -1.77
C GLN A 269 16.60 -12.35 -0.38
N GLN A 270 16.51 -11.02 -0.32
CA GLN A 270 16.39 -10.30 0.95
C GLN A 270 15.08 -10.64 1.67
N PHE A 271 13.99 -10.81 0.93
CA PHE A 271 12.70 -11.28 1.43
C PHE A 271 12.76 -12.68 2.04
N CYS A 272 13.60 -13.56 1.49
CA CYS A 272 13.76 -14.95 1.95
C CYS A 272 14.74 -15.08 3.13
N THR A 273 15.55 -14.03 3.40
CA THR A 273 16.59 -14.03 4.43
C THR A 273 16.30 -13.05 5.59
N LEU A 274 15.03 -12.65 5.75
CA LEU A 274 14.61 -11.82 6.88
C LEU A 274 14.75 -12.61 8.20
N PRO A 275 14.88 -11.92 9.34
CA PRO A 275 14.83 -12.59 10.64
C PRO A 275 13.53 -13.38 10.84
N PHE A 276 13.62 -14.52 11.54
CA PHE A 276 12.52 -15.44 11.78
C PHE A 276 11.16 -14.81 12.18
N PRO A 277 11.10 -13.76 13.03
CA PRO A 277 9.83 -13.14 13.41
C PRO A 277 8.98 -12.66 12.23
N PHE A 278 9.57 -12.30 11.09
CA PHE A 278 8.82 -11.89 9.89
C PHE A 278 7.98 -13.03 9.27
N TYR A 279 8.31 -14.28 9.59
CA TYR A 279 7.61 -15.48 9.10
C TYR A 279 6.79 -16.18 10.19
N GLY A 280 6.98 -15.84 11.46
CA GLY A 280 6.35 -16.52 12.60
C GLY A 280 5.50 -15.64 13.52
N ASP A 281 5.71 -14.32 13.56
CA ASP A 281 4.91 -13.43 14.39
C ASP A 281 3.57 -13.11 13.69
N PRO A 282 2.41 -13.41 14.32
CA PRO A 282 1.08 -13.13 13.74
C PRO A 282 0.83 -11.66 13.36
N ARG A 283 1.64 -10.72 13.86
CA ARG A 283 1.56 -9.30 13.51
C ARG A 283 2.27 -8.97 12.19
N LEU A 284 3.25 -9.79 11.79
CA LEU A 284 4.10 -9.54 10.63
C LEU A 284 3.78 -10.49 9.47
N THR A 285 3.41 -11.74 9.77
CA THR A 285 3.03 -12.74 8.77
C THR A 285 1.95 -12.27 7.79
N PRO A 286 0.94 -11.44 8.16
CA PRO A 286 -0.10 -11.00 7.24
C PRO A 286 0.38 -10.00 6.18
N TYR A 287 1.64 -9.57 6.27
CA TYR A 287 2.31 -8.70 5.31
C TYR A 287 3.41 -9.45 4.55
N THR A 288 4.24 -10.22 5.25
CA THR A 288 5.37 -10.94 4.65
C THR A 288 4.92 -12.10 3.75
N LEU A 289 4.04 -12.97 4.24
CA LEU A 289 3.67 -14.20 3.53
C LEU A 289 2.85 -13.95 2.26
N PRO A 290 1.85 -13.05 2.22
CA PRO A 290 1.17 -12.68 0.97
C PRO A 290 2.11 -12.08 -0.08
N ALA A 291 3.09 -11.28 0.37
CA ALA A 291 4.04 -10.64 -0.53
C ALA A 291 5.01 -11.65 -1.14
N LEU A 292 5.51 -12.62 -0.34
CA LEU A 292 6.28 -13.77 -0.85
C LEU A 292 5.46 -14.65 -1.80
N LEU A 293 4.19 -14.91 -1.47
CA LEU A 293 3.26 -15.61 -2.37
C LEU A 293 3.17 -14.88 -3.70
N ALA A 294 2.86 -13.58 -3.71
CA ALA A 294 2.76 -12.78 -4.93
C ALA A 294 4.06 -12.76 -5.74
N ALA A 295 5.22 -12.68 -5.09
CA ALA A 295 6.53 -12.66 -5.74
C ALA A 295 6.95 -14.01 -6.35
N THR A 296 6.37 -15.13 -5.89
CA THR A 296 6.75 -16.49 -6.32
C THR A 296 5.64 -17.23 -7.06
N HIS A 297 4.44 -16.64 -7.14
CA HIS A 297 3.27 -17.25 -7.74
C HIS A 297 3.46 -17.53 -9.24
N CYS A 298 3.19 -18.77 -9.66
CA CYS A 298 3.38 -19.24 -11.03
C CYS A 298 4.78 -18.96 -11.61
N ASN A 299 5.80 -18.89 -10.76
CA ASN A 299 7.17 -18.55 -11.15
C ASN A 299 8.17 -19.56 -10.56
N PRO A 300 8.58 -20.59 -11.32
CA PRO A 300 9.41 -21.67 -10.80
C PRO A 300 10.80 -21.19 -10.38
N GLU A 301 11.37 -20.19 -11.05
CA GLU A 301 12.66 -19.60 -10.72
C GLU A 301 12.61 -18.86 -9.36
N ALA A 302 11.58 -18.01 -9.14
CA ALA A 302 11.38 -17.36 -7.83
C ALA A 302 11.15 -18.39 -6.73
N LYS A 303 10.35 -19.43 -7.02
CA LYS A 303 10.08 -20.50 -6.07
C LYS A 303 11.35 -21.27 -5.71
N ALA A 304 12.26 -21.48 -6.67
CA ALA A 304 13.56 -22.10 -6.42
C ALA A 304 14.42 -21.24 -5.49
N ILE A 305 14.49 -19.92 -5.72
CA ILE A 305 15.19 -18.97 -4.84
C ILE A 305 14.63 -19.01 -3.43
N LEU A 306 13.31 -18.98 -3.28
CA LEU A 306 12.65 -19.08 -1.98
C LEU A 306 12.97 -20.39 -1.28
N SER A 307 12.95 -21.50 -2.02
CA SER A 307 13.19 -22.85 -1.49
C SER A 307 14.62 -23.07 -0.98
N CYS A 308 15.56 -22.18 -1.28
CA CYS A 308 16.90 -22.21 -0.69
C CYS A 308 16.92 -21.79 0.79
N GLU A 309 15.97 -20.97 1.24
CA GLU A 309 15.96 -20.37 2.59
C GLU A 309 14.69 -20.71 3.40
N LEU A 310 13.55 -20.91 2.72
CA LEU A 310 12.23 -21.11 3.33
C LEU A 310 11.49 -22.29 2.70
N SER A 311 10.63 -22.94 3.48
CA SER A 311 9.72 -23.95 2.95
C SER A 311 8.56 -23.29 2.20
N TYR A 312 8.34 -23.64 0.94
CA TYR A 312 7.16 -23.20 0.19
C TYR A 312 5.84 -23.68 0.82
N GLN A 313 5.87 -24.76 1.61
CA GLN A 313 4.70 -25.26 2.32
C GLN A 313 4.12 -24.22 3.28
N LEU A 314 4.97 -23.40 3.93
CA LEU A 314 4.53 -22.31 4.81
C LEU A 314 3.61 -21.32 4.09
N LEU A 315 3.95 -20.99 2.84
CA LEU A 315 3.18 -20.07 2.02
C LEU A 315 1.84 -20.67 1.63
N GLU A 316 1.81 -21.95 1.26
CA GLU A 316 0.56 -22.66 0.94
C GLU A 316 -0.35 -22.84 2.15
N GLU A 317 0.22 -23.14 3.33
CA GLU A 317 -0.54 -23.21 4.58
C GLU A 317 -1.18 -21.86 4.92
N TYR A 318 -0.42 -20.77 4.79
CA TYR A 318 -0.97 -19.43 4.96
C TYR A 318 -2.05 -19.13 3.92
N ARG A 319 -1.81 -19.39 2.63
CA ARG A 319 -2.79 -19.18 1.53
C ARG A 319 -4.12 -19.87 1.82
N ASN A 320 -4.08 -21.08 2.37
CA ASN A 320 -5.27 -21.91 2.63
C ASN A 320 -5.91 -21.66 4.01
N SER A 321 -5.25 -20.89 4.89
CA SER A 321 -5.80 -20.48 6.18
C SER A 321 -6.95 -19.47 6.03
N GLU A 322 -7.77 -19.32 7.07
CA GLU A 322 -8.85 -18.33 7.07
C GLU A 322 -8.33 -16.89 6.96
N GLU A 323 -7.17 -16.61 7.58
CA GLU A 323 -6.52 -15.30 7.47
C GLU A 323 -6.02 -15.02 6.05
N GLY A 324 -5.38 -16.02 5.41
CA GLY A 324 -4.93 -15.93 4.03
C GLY A 324 -6.07 -15.68 3.06
N LYS A 325 -7.19 -16.40 3.18
CA LYS A 325 -8.38 -16.21 2.32
C LYS A 325 -9.00 -14.82 2.45
N LEU A 326 -8.88 -14.17 3.60
CA LEU A 326 -9.37 -12.80 3.82
C LEU A 326 -8.37 -11.73 3.36
N ASN A 327 -7.10 -12.09 3.17
CA ASN A 327 -6.06 -11.15 2.81
C ASN A 327 -6.27 -10.59 1.38
N PRO A 328 -6.30 -9.25 1.19
CA PRO A 328 -6.57 -8.64 -0.11
C PRO A 328 -5.60 -9.06 -1.22
N LEU A 329 -4.31 -9.25 -0.91
CA LEU A 329 -3.31 -9.66 -1.89
C LEU A 329 -3.49 -11.11 -2.31
N VAL A 330 -3.74 -12.01 -1.35
CA VAL A 330 -3.94 -13.43 -1.63
C VAL A 330 -5.17 -13.63 -2.51
N ARG A 331 -6.24 -12.85 -2.27
CA ARG A 331 -7.47 -12.89 -3.09
C ARG A 331 -7.29 -12.46 -4.53
N LEU A 332 -6.20 -11.75 -4.85
CA LEU A 332 -5.87 -11.38 -6.22
C LEU A 332 -5.17 -12.51 -6.98
N LEU A 333 -4.55 -13.48 -6.31
CA LEU A 333 -3.80 -14.56 -6.95
C LEU A 333 -4.74 -15.37 -7.86
N LYS A 334 -4.40 -15.42 -9.15
CA LYS A 334 -5.12 -16.25 -10.13
C LYS A 334 -4.69 -17.70 -10.00
N ASP A 335 -5.59 -18.66 -10.16
CA ASP A 335 -5.13 -20.05 -10.24
C ASP A 335 -4.33 -20.28 -11.52
N PRO A 336 -3.31 -21.17 -11.50
CA PRO A 336 -2.45 -21.45 -12.66
C PRO A 336 -3.21 -21.91 -13.92
N SER A 337 -4.48 -22.27 -13.79
CA SER A 337 -5.40 -22.69 -14.84
C SER A 337 -6.39 -21.60 -15.29
N SER A 338 -6.31 -20.38 -14.76
CA SER A 338 -7.22 -19.28 -15.07
C SER A 338 -6.61 -18.39 -16.17
N PRO A 339 -7.33 -18.08 -17.27
CA PRO A 339 -6.83 -17.23 -18.34
C PRO A 339 -6.53 -15.77 -17.92
#